data_AF-A0A358D9A3-F1
#
_entry.id   AF-A0A358D9A3-F1
#
_cell.length_a   1.000
_cell.length_b   1.000
_cell.length_c   1.000
_cell.angle_alpha   90.00
_cell.angle_beta   90.00
_cell.angle_gamma   90.00
#
_symmetry.space_group_name_H-M   'P 1'
#
loop_
_entity.id
_entity.type
_entity.pdbx_description
1 polymer ?
#
loop_
_entity_poly.entity_id
_entity_poly.type
_entity_poly.pdbx_seq_one_letter_code
_entity_poly.pdbx_strand_id
1 'polypeptide(L)'
;DYLGASFGAQSAAGIILATDGGSVLPIGGFNGNDAVPTLDEFRALIADGSLRYVLATGMAGQGASTPSGGTSTTSAQIREWVEATCETVADAPDVVYDCAP
;
A
#
# COMPACT_ATOMS: atom_id res chain seq x y z
N ASP A 1 -10.97 10.23 3.57
CA ASP A 1 -10.20 9.46 4.56
C ASP A 1 -10.24 7.97 4.25
N TYR A 2 -9.08 7.34 4.31
CA TYR A 2 -8.86 5.90 4.17
C TYR A 2 -8.54 5.29 5.53
N LEU A 3 -9.02 4.07 5.78
CA LEU A 3 -8.59 3.26 6.93
C LEU A 3 -7.09 2.92 6.84
N GLY A 4 -6.60 2.75 5.62
CA GLY A 4 -5.20 2.51 5.30
C GLY A 4 -5.01 2.18 3.83
N ALA A 5 -3.76 1.94 3.45
CA ALA A 5 -3.38 1.45 2.15
C ALA A 5 -2.80 0.04 2.26
N SER A 6 -2.94 -0.76 1.20
CA SER A 6 -2.36 -2.10 1.14
C SER A 6 -1.85 -2.38 -0.28
N PHE A 7 -0.72 -3.07 -0.38
CA PHE A 7 -0.19 -3.50 -1.67
C PHE A 7 -1.06 -4.63 -2.26
N GLY A 8 -1.40 -4.51 -3.54
CA GLY A 8 -2.23 -5.49 -4.23
C GLY A 8 -3.73 -5.33 -3.98
N ALA A 9 -4.52 -5.47 -5.05
CA ALA A 9 -5.98 -5.34 -5.00
C ALA A 9 -6.66 -6.42 -4.12
N GLN A 10 -6.12 -7.64 -4.09
CA GLN A 10 -6.67 -8.75 -3.31
C GLN A 10 -6.55 -8.51 -1.80
N SER A 11 -5.42 -7.95 -1.36
CA SER A 11 -5.20 -7.61 0.05
C SER A 11 -6.13 -6.50 0.50
N ALA A 12 -6.24 -5.42 -0.31
CA ALA A 12 -7.21 -4.35 -0.06
C ALA A 12 -8.64 -4.87 0.01
N ALA A 13 -9.05 -5.74 -0.92
CA ALA A 13 -10.38 -6.34 -0.93
C ALA A 13 -10.69 -7.14 0.34
N GLY A 14 -9.72 -7.90 0.88
CA GLY A 14 -9.89 -8.62 2.14
C GLY A 14 -10.18 -7.70 3.32
N ILE A 15 -9.48 -6.57 3.40
CA ILE A 15 -9.67 -5.57 4.46
C ILE A 15 -11.03 -4.87 4.28
N ILE A 16 -11.39 -4.50 3.06
CA ILE A 16 -12.69 -3.86 2.75
C ILE A 16 -13.85 -4.75 3.23
N LEU A 17 -13.79 -6.06 2.95
CA LEU A 17 -14.80 -7.02 3.38
C LEU A 17 -14.81 -7.20 4.90
N ALA A 18 -13.65 -7.29 5.53
CA ALA A 18 -13.52 -7.45 6.99
C ALA A 18 -13.96 -6.21 7.78
N THR A 19 -14.08 -5.06 7.11
CA THR A 19 -14.45 -3.77 7.71
C THR A 19 -15.83 -3.29 7.25
N ASP A 20 -16.69 -4.19 6.75
CA ASP A 20 -18.05 -3.89 6.28
C ASP A 20 -18.11 -2.76 5.24
N GLY A 21 -17.13 -2.71 4.34
CA GLY A 21 -17.06 -1.70 3.27
C GLY A 21 -16.17 -0.49 3.60
N GLY A 22 -15.27 -0.61 4.57
CA GLY A 22 -14.30 0.43 4.89
C GLY A 22 -13.44 0.84 3.70
N SER A 23 -13.11 2.15 3.61
CA SER A 23 -12.31 2.69 2.51
C SER A 23 -10.84 2.31 2.66
N VAL A 24 -10.32 1.49 1.73
CA VAL A 24 -8.92 1.04 1.70
C VAL A 24 -8.33 1.37 0.34
N LEU A 25 -7.14 1.98 0.33
CA LEU A 25 -6.44 2.34 -0.90
C LEU A 25 -5.60 1.15 -1.41
N PRO A 26 -5.96 0.50 -2.54
CA PRO A 26 -5.09 -0.49 -3.15
C PRO A 26 -3.89 0.19 -3.82
N ILE A 27 -2.70 -0.39 -3.66
CA ILE A 27 -1.48 0.04 -4.36
C ILE A 27 -1.08 -1.03 -5.38
N GLY A 28 -0.97 -0.67 -6.66
CA GLY A 28 -0.41 -1.55 -7.69
C GLY A 28 -1.39 -2.53 -8.35
N GLY A 29 -2.68 -2.51 -7.99
CA GLY A 29 -3.68 -3.37 -8.64
C GLY A 29 -3.46 -4.88 -8.42
N PHE A 30 -4.00 -5.73 -9.31
CA PHE A 30 -3.97 -7.19 -9.13
C PHE A 30 -2.55 -7.80 -9.29
N ASN A 31 -1.73 -7.25 -10.19
CA ASN A 31 -0.39 -7.76 -10.52
C ASN A 31 0.76 -6.88 -10.01
N GLY A 32 0.48 -5.80 -9.26
CA GLY A 32 1.50 -4.86 -8.80
C GLY A 32 1.93 -3.80 -9.83
N ASN A 33 1.33 -3.76 -11.02
CA ASN A 33 1.77 -2.91 -12.13
C ASN A 33 0.90 -1.69 -12.39
N ASP A 34 -0.27 -1.60 -11.74
CA ASP A 34 -1.15 -0.43 -11.92
C ASP A 34 -0.48 0.78 -11.27
N ALA A 35 -0.40 1.90 -12.00
CA ALA A 35 0.08 3.17 -11.48
C ALA A 35 -1.01 3.88 -10.63
N VAL A 36 -1.63 3.13 -9.73
CA VAL A 36 -2.72 3.59 -8.86
C VAL A 36 -2.40 3.23 -7.41
N PRO A 37 -2.27 4.24 -6.53
CA PRO A 37 -1.99 5.65 -6.87
C PRO A 37 -0.60 5.80 -7.50
N THR A 38 -0.30 6.98 -8.08
CA THR A 38 1.09 7.39 -8.32
C THR A 38 1.81 7.72 -7.01
N LEU A 39 3.16 7.78 -7.02
CA LEU A 39 3.92 8.16 -5.83
C LEU A 39 3.59 9.57 -5.34
N ASP A 40 3.38 10.52 -6.26
CA ASP A 40 3.06 11.90 -5.89
C ASP A 40 1.64 12.02 -5.32
N GLU A 41 0.66 11.32 -5.88
CA GLU A 41 -0.69 11.25 -5.30
C GLU A 41 -0.68 10.57 -3.94
N PHE A 42 0.08 9.49 -3.78
CA PHE A 42 0.23 8.80 -2.51
C PHE A 42 0.78 9.73 -1.42
N ARG A 43 1.85 10.47 -1.73
CA ARG A 43 2.44 11.48 -0.83
C ARG A 43 1.46 12.60 -0.52
N ALA A 44 0.67 13.06 -1.49
CA ALA A 44 -0.34 14.08 -1.26
C ALA A 44 -1.40 13.60 -0.26
N LEU A 45 -1.90 12.37 -0.41
CA LEU A 45 -2.86 11.77 0.53
C LEU A 45 -2.32 11.61 1.95
N ILE A 46 -1.01 11.33 2.10
CA ILE A 46 -0.36 11.34 3.41
C ILE A 46 -0.28 12.76 3.98
N ALA A 47 0.18 13.72 3.16
CA ALA A 47 0.39 15.10 3.59
C ALA A 47 -0.92 15.82 3.95
N ASP A 48 -2.03 15.48 3.28
CA ASP A 48 -3.36 16.03 3.59
C ASP A 48 -4.08 15.29 4.74
N GLY A 49 -3.51 14.18 5.22
CA GLY A 49 -4.05 13.37 6.32
C GLY A 49 -5.15 12.39 5.92
N SER A 50 -5.53 12.33 4.64
CA SER A 50 -6.52 11.36 4.13
C SER A 50 -6.03 9.92 4.23
N LEU A 51 -4.72 9.71 4.26
CA LEU A 51 -4.08 8.40 4.43
C LEU A 51 -3.03 8.50 5.53
N ARG A 52 -2.93 7.47 6.37
CA ARG A 52 -1.95 7.40 7.47
C ARG A 52 -1.26 6.06 7.56
N TYR A 53 -2.03 4.99 7.57
CA TYR A 53 -1.50 3.65 7.77
C TYR A 53 -1.28 2.92 6.46
N VAL A 54 -0.15 2.21 6.36
CA VAL A 54 0.20 1.40 5.19
C VAL A 54 0.52 -0.01 5.66
N LEU A 55 -0.25 -0.99 5.19
CA LEU A 55 0.00 -2.39 5.45
C LEU A 55 0.99 -2.91 4.41
N ALA A 56 2.12 -3.44 4.88
CA ALA A 56 3.14 -4.02 3.99
C ALA A 56 2.63 -5.29 3.30
N THR A 57 1.62 -5.95 3.89
CA THR A 57 1.02 -7.17 3.38
C THR A 57 0.37 -6.92 2.03
N GLY A 58 0.81 -7.71 1.04
CA GLY A 58 0.44 -7.45 -0.35
C GLY A 58 1.48 -7.82 -1.38
N MET A 59 2.03 -9.04 -1.32
CA MET A 59 2.78 -9.71 -2.41
C MET A 59 3.11 -11.18 -2.05
N ALA A 60 2.31 -11.82 -1.20
CA ALA A 60 2.54 -13.19 -0.70
C ALA A 60 1.53 -14.24 -1.24
N GLY A 61 0.87 -13.96 -2.37
CA GLY A 61 -0.04 -14.88 -3.04
C GLY A 61 0.25 -14.91 -4.53
N GLN A 62 0.33 -16.12 -5.11
CA GLN A 62 0.51 -16.42 -6.54
C GLN A 62 0.07 -15.28 -7.47
N GLY A 63 1.02 -14.54 -8.05
CA GLY A 63 0.71 -13.49 -9.05
C GLY A 63 1.70 -12.34 -9.13
N ALA A 64 2.58 -12.18 -8.14
CA ALA A 64 3.72 -11.28 -8.26
C ALA A 64 4.72 -11.88 -9.26
N SER A 65 4.44 -11.73 -10.55
CA SER A 65 5.47 -11.84 -11.57
C SER A 65 6.56 -10.85 -11.17
N THR A 66 7.70 -11.37 -10.72
CA THR A 66 8.94 -10.60 -10.70
C THR A 66 9.03 -9.90 -12.06
N PRO A 67 9.14 -8.56 -12.13
CA PRO A 67 9.35 -7.89 -13.39
C PRO A 67 10.67 -8.40 -13.96
N SER A 68 10.60 -9.37 -14.86
CA SER A 68 11.71 -9.73 -15.73
C SER A 68 11.90 -8.56 -16.70
N GLY A 69 12.56 -7.50 -16.25
CA GLY A 69 12.88 -6.33 -17.07
C GLY A 69 12.75 -5.00 -16.34
N GLY A 70 13.81 -4.61 -15.61
CA GLY A 70 14.42 -3.27 -15.65
C GLY A 70 13.60 -1.99 -15.40
N THR A 71 12.33 -2.03 -15.01
CA THR A 71 11.56 -0.82 -14.66
C THR A 71 10.92 -1.01 -13.29
N SER A 72 11.32 -0.19 -12.32
CA SER A 72 10.69 -0.13 -11.00
C SER A 72 9.22 0.28 -11.17
N THR A 73 8.29 -0.58 -10.73
CA THR A 73 6.85 -0.28 -10.79
C THR A 73 6.52 0.85 -9.80
N THR A 74 5.43 1.57 -10.04
CA THR A 74 4.95 2.60 -9.09
C THR A 74 4.73 2.03 -7.68
N SER A 75 4.23 0.79 -7.59
CA SER A 75 4.09 0.09 -6.32
C SER A 75 5.43 -0.18 -5.62
N ALA A 76 6.50 -0.50 -6.36
CA ALA A 76 7.85 -0.66 -5.80
C ALA A 76 8.39 0.68 -5.28
N GLN A 77 8.21 1.76 -6.05
CA GLN A 77 8.61 3.11 -5.63
C GLN A 77 7.88 3.57 -4.37
N ILE A 78 6.57 3.30 -4.26
CA ILE A 78 5.79 3.60 -3.04
C ILE A 78 6.29 2.77 -1.86
N ARG A 79 6.60 1.48 -2.07
CA ARG A 79 7.15 0.62 -1.01
C ARG A 79 8.47 1.15 -0.48
N GLU A 80 9.42 1.42 -1.37
CA GLU A 80 10.73 2.00 -1.01
C GLU A 80 10.57 3.31 -0.24
N TRP A 81 9.64 4.17 -0.66
CA TRP A 81 9.38 5.43 0.03
C TRP A 81 8.78 5.23 1.42
N VAL A 82 7.80 4.33 1.59
CA VAL A 82 7.19 4.01 2.89
C VAL A 82 8.23 3.46 3.85
N GLU A 83 9.03 2.50 3.40
CA GLU A 83 10.09 1.88 4.21
C GLU A 83 11.16 2.89 4.65
N ALA A 84 11.44 3.90 3.82
CA ALA A 84 12.43 4.93 4.13
C ALA A 84 11.89 6.09 4.98
N THR A 85 10.57 6.32 5.00
CA THR A 85 9.97 7.55 5.54
C THR A 85 9.09 7.31 6.77
N CYS A 86 8.43 6.15 6.84
CA CYS A 86 7.40 5.87 7.85
C CYS A 86 7.92 4.99 8.98
N GLU A 87 7.24 5.03 10.12
CA GLU A 87 7.63 4.24 11.30
C GLU A 87 6.84 2.92 11.37
N THR A 88 7.49 1.83 11.78
CA THR A 88 6.80 0.56 12.00
C THR A 88 5.97 0.60 13.29
N VAL A 89 4.72 0.14 13.23
CA VAL A 89 3.85 0.02 14.40
C VAL A 89 4.19 -1.28 15.15
N ALA A 90 4.88 -1.16 16.29
CA ALA A 90 5.48 -2.30 17.00
C ALA A 90 4.46 -3.36 17.51
N ASP A 91 3.26 -2.92 17.89
CA ASP A 91 2.22 -3.80 18.46
C ASP A 91 1.23 -4.33 17.42
N ALA A 92 1.48 -4.11 16.13
CA ALA A 92 0.62 -4.60 15.06
C ALA A 92 0.84 -6.11 14.82
N PRO A 93 -0.23 -6.88 14.54
CA PRO A 93 -0.11 -8.32 14.27
C PRO A 93 0.62 -8.62 12.93
N ASP A 94 0.64 -7.65 12.02
CA ASP A 94 1.32 -7.66 10.74
C ASP A 94 2.21 -6.44 10.62
N VAL A 95 3.08 -6.39 9.60
CA VAL A 95 3.90 -5.20 9.34
C VAL A 95 3.01 -4.07 8.85
N VAL A 96 2.82 -3.08 9.73
CA VAL A 96 2.10 -1.83 9.47
C VAL A 96 3.05 -0.65 9.65
N TYR A 97 2.99 0.29 8.73
CA TYR A 97 3.68 1.57 8.82
C TYR A 97 2.70 2.69 9.18
N ASP A 98 3.10 3.55 10.12
CA ASP A 98 2.47 4.84 10.40
C ASP A 98 3.25 5.92 9.64
N CYS A 99 2.59 6.53 8.66
CA CYS A 99 3.15 7.58 7.81
C CYS A 99 2.61 8.97 8.18
N ALA A 100 2.05 9.16 9.37
CA ALA A 100 1.61 10.48 9.82
C ALA A 100 2.75 11.51 9.73
N PRO A 101 2.48 12.74 9.26
CA PRO A 101 3.46 13.83 9.27
C PRO A 101 3.85 14.28 10.69
#